data_AF-A0A835FZR9-F1
#
_entry.id   AF-A0A835FZR9-F1
#
_cell.length_a   1.000
_cell.length_b   1.000
_cell.length_c   1.000
_cell.angle_alpha   90.00
_cell.angle_beta   90.00
_cell.angle_gamma   90.00
#
_symmetry.space_group_name_H-M   'P 1'
#
loop_
_entity.id
_entity.type
_entity.pdbx_description
1 polymer ?
#
loop_
_entity_poly.entity_id
_entity_poly.type
_entity_poly.pdbx_seq_one_letter_code
_entity_poly.pdbx_strand_id
1 'polypeptide(L)'
;EKNITGIYFKEEKKRNYLTSNFASYFIGFTQQDDKGNQQGVMGIEEAFNDDLSGKNGSRSYEINSSLGDIKPGSVKETKPVNGEDIYTTLDSNLQFYLEELMDTVARDYSPEYATATLMEAKTGNILATSQRPSFELDTKNGVNDPNFNWRNILVEDVFEPGSTMKSMLIASALEEQKFDENELFRSGSIQIDDAKINDWNSGQGAGDMTFRQGLAWSSNVGMVQLQQRMPELWQEYLVKFGFGQSTNFGLTGEASGEIQNRTTVDQAMTAYGQGISVTNLQMLQAYSAIANGGNMLKPNIISKTVSADGKETITEPEVVGTPISSETADKVLEYMKDVTTDPKFGKGHEYAIEGLNVSAKTGTAEFFENGASSGFMAAAIRKAAKKREVKVTVKAASESQLDERANEIDYLLIGPHLSYMLNDIKEQMDGKNVKTAVIPQAIYGTLNGEKALDLILSLEE
;
A
#
# COMPACT_ATOMS: atom_id res chain seq x y z
N GLU A 1 -24.05 -18.05 -56.92
CA GLU A 1 -23.38 -17.06 -56.06
C GLU A 1 -23.17 -15.78 -56.85
N LYS A 2 -23.48 -14.60 -56.29
CA LYS A 2 -23.19 -13.32 -56.96
C LYS A 2 -21.80 -12.85 -56.53
N ASN A 3 -20.87 -12.75 -57.48
CA ASN A 3 -19.55 -12.13 -57.29
C ASN A 3 -19.73 -10.62 -57.10
N ILE A 4 -19.89 -10.19 -55.84
CA ILE A 4 -19.91 -8.78 -55.47
C ILE A 4 -18.47 -8.38 -55.09
N THR A 5 -17.87 -7.49 -55.86
CA THR A 5 -16.57 -6.85 -55.60
C THR A 5 -16.78 -5.46 -55.00
N GLY A 6 -15.93 -5.04 -54.06
CA GLY A 6 -15.97 -3.68 -53.46
C GLY A 6 -16.62 -3.58 -52.07
N ILE A 7 -16.89 -4.70 -51.40
CA ILE A 7 -17.23 -4.72 -49.97
C ILE A 7 -15.92 -4.85 -49.19
N TYR A 8 -15.60 -3.86 -48.36
CA TYR A 8 -14.44 -3.87 -47.48
C TYR A 8 -14.92 -3.91 -46.03
N PHE A 9 -14.29 -4.77 -45.21
CA PHE A 9 -14.51 -4.80 -43.78
C PHE A 9 -13.33 -4.08 -43.11
N LYS A 10 -13.63 -3.11 -42.25
CA LYS A 10 -12.64 -2.57 -41.31
C LYS A 10 -12.80 -3.35 -40.02
N GLU A 11 -11.78 -4.12 -39.68
CA GLU A 11 -11.75 -4.85 -38.41
C GLU A 11 -11.34 -3.88 -37.30
N GLU A 12 -12.14 -3.80 -36.24
CA GLU A 12 -11.83 -3.02 -35.04
C GLU A 12 -11.68 -3.96 -33.86
N LYS A 13 -10.51 -3.95 -33.22
CA LYS A 13 -10.21 -4.79 -32.06
C LYS A 13 -10.62 -4.05 -30.78
N LYS A 14 -11.58 -4.61 -30.06
CA LYS A 14 -11.98 -4.17 -28.71
C LYS A 14 -11.48 -5.16 -27.67
N ARG A 15 -10.80 -4.67 -26.63
CA ARG A 15 -10.52 -5.43 -25.41
C ARG A 15 -11.81 -5.50 -24.59
N ASN A 16 -12.25 -6.72 -24.26
CA ASN A 16 -13.48 -6.94 -23.50
C ASN A 16 -13.13 -7.49 -22.12
N TYR A 17 -13.73 -6.92 -21.08
CA TYR A 17 -13.63 -7.43 -19.72
C TYR A 17 -14.99 -8.03 -19.36
N LEU A 18 -15.04 -9.36 -19.16
CA LEU A 18 -16.31 -10.09 -19.02
C LEU A 18 -17.00 -9.86 -17.66
N THR A 19 -16.29 -9.26 -16.71
CA THR A 19 -16.72 -9.06 -15.32
C THR A 19 -16.74 -7.57 -14.99
N SER A 20 -17.89 -7.07 -14.53
CA SER A 20 -18.02 -5.73 -13.95
C SER A 20 -17.39 -5.69 -12.55
N ASN A 21 -16.69 -4.61 -12.21
CA ASN A 21 -15.98 -4.34 -10.95
C ASN A 21 -15.27 -5.56 -10.35
N PHE A 22 -14.18 -5.99 -10.99
CA PHE A 22 -13.41 -7.16 -10.58
C PHE A 22 -11.92 -6.85 -10.67
N ALA A 23 -11.24 -6.75 -9.53
CA ALA A 23 -9.79 -6.57 -9.44
C ALA A 23 -9.26 -5.44 -10.34
N SER A 24 -10.00 -4.33 -10.46
CA SER A 24 -9.82 -3.35 -11.54
C SER A 24 -8.43 -2.74 -11.61
N TYR A 25 -7.83 -2.40 -10.46
CA TYR A 25 -6.46 -1.88 -10.41
C TYR A 25 -5.39 -2.95 -10.63
N PHE A 26 -5.69 -4.19 -10.28
CA PHE A 26 -4.78 -5.32 -10.48
C PHE A 26 -4.74 -5.71 -11.96
N ILE A 27 -5.88 -5.88 -12.61
CA ILE A 27 -5.96 -6.20 -14.04
C ILE A 27 -5.54 -4.99 -14.87
N GLY A 28 -6.09 -3.82 -14.54
CA GLY A 28 -5.96 -2.61 -15.33
C GLY A 28 -6.74 -2.64 -16.63
N PHE A 29 -6.52 -1.64 -17.48
CA PHE A 29 -7.22 -1.53 -18.76
C PHE A 29 -6.29 -1.11 -19.89
N THR A 30 -6.75 -1.29 -21.12
CA THR A 30 -6.04 -0.87 -22.34
C THR A 30 -6.68 0.37 -22.97
N GLN A 31 -5.89 1.16 -23.69
CA GLN A 31 -6.35 2.26 -24.55
C GLN A 31 -5.71 2.15 -25.93
N GLN A 32 -6.41 2.64 -26.97
CA GLN A 32 -5.81 2.69 -28.30
C GLN A 32 -4.81 3.85 -28.39
N ASP A 33 -3.63 3.56 -28.94
CA ASP A 33 -2.66 4.59 -29.35
C ASP A 33 -3.10 5.31 -30.63
N ASP A 34 -2.36 6.34 -31.03
CA ASP A 34 -2.62 7.12 -32.27
C ASP A 34 -2.60 6.27 -33.55
N LYS A 35 -2.03 5.05 -33.49
CA LYS A 35 -1.93 4.09 -34.59
C LYS A 35 -3.04 3.03 -34.53
N GLY A 36 -3.92 3.09 -33.53
CA GLY A 36 -5.02 2.16 -33.30
C GLY A 36 -4.63 0.84 -32.63
N ASN A 37 -3.40 0.70 -32.09
CA ASN A 37 -3.00 -0.48 -31.31
C ASN A 37 -3.49 -0.34 -29.87
N GLN A 38 -3.97 -1.42 -29.28
CA GLN A 38 -4.26 -1.47 -27.84
C GLN A 38 -2.95 -1.46 -27.06
N GLN A 39 -2.85 -0.58 -26.07
CA GLN A 39 -1.74 -0.47 -25.13
C GLN A 39 -2.29 -0.53 -23.71
N GLY A 40 -1.67 -1.32 -22.84
CA GLY A 40 -1.97 -1.32 -21.41
C GLY A 40 -1.69 0.03 -20.76
N VAL A 41 -2.57 0.44 -19.86
CA VAL A 41 -2.50 1.74 -19.16
C VAL A 41 -2.12 1.58 -17.68
N MET A 42 -2.52 0.47 -17.06
CA MET A 42 -2.15 0.15 -15.69
C MET A 42 -2.24 -1.37 -15.43
N GLY A 43 -1.82 -1.81 -14.25
CA GLY A 43 -2.01 -3.19 -13.78
C GLY A 43 -1.29 -4.21 -14.65
N ILE A 44 -1.85 -5.42 -14.73
CA ILE A 44 -1.34 -6.50 -15.60
C ILE A 44 -1.28 -6.07 -17.06
N GLU A 45 -2.30 -5.33 -17.55
CA GLU A 45 -2.33 -4.88 -18.95
C GLU A 45 -1.10 -4.03 -19.30
N GLU A 46 -0.67 -3.13 -18.42
CA GLU A 46 0.55 -2.33 -18.62
C GLU A 46 1.82 -3.16 -18.39
N ALA A 47 1.90 -3.83 -17.24
CA ALA A 47 3.12 -4.51 -16.83
C ALA A 47 3.55 -5.64 -17.78
N PHE A 48 2.59 -6.29 -18.42
CA PHE A 48 2.82 -7.39 -19.36
C PHE A 48 2.42 -7.04 -20.80
N ASN A 49 2.37 -5.74 -21.14
CA ASN A 49 1.96 -5.29 -22.46
C ASN A 49 2.79 -5.91 -23.60
N ASP A 50 4.09 -6.09 -23.39
CA ASP A 50 5.00 -6.70 -24.38
C ASP A 50 4.68 -8.17 -24.63
N ASP A 51 4.28 -8.92 -23.59
CA ASP A 51 3.89 -10.32 -23.70
C ASP A 51 2.49 -10.43 -24.34
N LEU A 52 1.55 -9.58 -23.92
CA LEU A 52 0.14 -9.59 -24.35
C LEU A 52 -0.07 -9.09 -25.79
N SER A 53 0.75 -8.14 -26.27
CA SER A 53 0.53 -7.46 -27.55
C SER A 53 0.97 -8.27 -28.78
N GLY A 54 1.91 -9.20 -28.60
CA GLY A 54 2.48 -9.99 -29.69
C GLY A 54 3.26 -9.15 -30.70
N LYS A 55 3.35 -9.61 -31.95
CA LYS A 55 4.06 -8.91 -33.04
C LYS A 55 3.15 -8.70 -34.24
N ASN A 56 2.95 -7.44 -34.61
CA ASN A 56 2.19 -7.08 -35.79
C ASN A 56 2.80 -7.68 -37.07
N GLY A 57 1.93 -8.25 -37.90
CA GLY A 57 2.27 -8.63 -39.26
C GLY A 57 2.34 -7.42 -40.18
N SER A 58 2.79 -7.62 -41.42
CA SER A 58 2.75 -6.59 -42.45
C SER A 58 2.35 -7.19 -43.78
N ARG A 59 1.62 -6.43 -44.60
CA ARG A 59 1.31 -6.81 -45.97
C ARG A 59 1.51 -5.59 -46.85
N SER A 60 2.45 -5.66 -47.77
CA SER A 60 2.69 -4.61 -48.77
C SER A 60 2.53 -5.18 -50.17
N TYR A 61 2.06 -4.35 -51.09
CA TYR A 61 1.85 -4.70 -52.49
C TYR A 61 2.02 -3.46 -53.36
N GLU A 62 2.50 -3.65 -54.59
CA GLU A 62 2.57 -2.59 -55.59
C GLU A 62 1.21 -2.46 -56.27
N ILE A 63 0.79 -1.24 -56.59
CA ILE A 63 -0.43 -0.95 -57.34
C ILE A 63 -0.05 -0.46 -58.75
N ASN A 64 -0.67 -1.05 -59.78
CA ASN A 64 -0.29 -0.88 -61.18
C ASN A 64 -0.75 0.45 -61.81
N SER A 65 -1.78 1.11 -61.25
CA SER A 65 -2.30 2.37 -61.80
C SER A 65 -3.23 3.10 -60.82
N SER A 66 -3.67 4.31 -61.20
CA SER A 66 -4.66 5.16 -60.51
C SER A 66 -5.99 4.47 -60.16
N LEU A 67 -6.24 3.27 -60.69
CA LEU A 67 -7.43 2.44 -60.47
C LEU A 67 -7.29 1.46 -59.28
N GLY A 68 -6.10 1.33 -58.68
CA GLY A 68 -5.90 0.56 -57.44
C GLY A 68 -5.63 -0.94 -57.59
N ASP A 69 -5.46 -1.46 -58.81
CA ASP A 69 -5.20 -2.89 -59.04
C ASP A 69 -3.83 -3.33 -58.51
N ILE A 70 -3.80 -4.41 -57.73
CA ILE A 70 -2.58 -5.01 -57.18
C ILE A 70 -1.74 -5.65 -58.30
N LYS A 71 -0.45 -5.30 -58.38
CA LYS A 71 0.50 -5.90 -59.31
C LYS A 71 0.73 -7.37 -58.95
N PRO A 72 0.48 -8.32 -59.87
CA PRO A 72 0.72 -9.73 -59.62
C PRO A 72 2.17 -10.00 -59.18
N GLY A 73 2.35 -10.77 -58.11
CA GLY A 73 3.67 -11.12 -57.55
C GLY A 73 4.34 -10.05 -56.70
N SER A 74 3.72 -8.88 -56.48
CA SER A 74 4.28 -7.80 -55.65
C SER A 74 3.97 -7.92 -54.14
N VAL A 75 3.11 -8.87 -53.76
CA VAL A 75 2.69 -9.04 -52.37
C VAL A 75 3.85 -9.55 -51.53
N LYS A 76 4.28 -8.74 -50.57
CA LYS A 76 5.19 -9.13 -49.49
C LYS A 76 4.39 -9.17 -48.20
N GLU A 77 4.46 -10.30 -47.50
CA GLU A 77 3.66 -10.53 -46.30
C GLU A 77 4.51 -11.13 -45.18
N THR A 78 4.42 -10.51 -44.00
CA THR A 78 4.92 -11.03 -42.73
C THR A 78 3.70 -11.36 -41.89
N LYS A 79 3.56 -12.61 -41.46
CA LYS A 79 2.43 -13.02 -40.62
C LYS A 79 2.53 -12.40 -39.22
N PRO A 80 1.41 -11.97 -38.62
CA PRO A 80 1.39 -11.58 -37.23
C PRO A 80 1.70 -12.77 -36.32
N VAL A 81 2.26 -12.48 -35.15
CA VAL A 81 2.44 -13.43 -34.04
C VAL A 81 1.54 -12.95 -32.91
N ASN A 82 0.68 -13.82 -32.40
CA ASN A 82 -0.20 -13.49 -31.28
C ASN A 82 0.63 -13.26 -30.01
N GLY A 83 0.10 -12.47 -29.08
CA GLY A 83 0.65 -12.38 -27.73
C GLY A 83 0.50 -13.68 -26.95
N GLU A 84 1.10 -13.72 -25.77
CA GLU A 84 0.94 -14.80 -24.81
C GLU A 84 -0.37 -14.65 -24.04
N ASP A 85 -0.96 -15.78 -23.65
CA ASP A 85 -2.04 -15.79 -22.67
C ASP A 85 -1.43 -15.82 -21.26
N ILE A 86 -1.91 -14.91 -20.41
CA ILE A 86 -1.47 -14.82 -19.02
C ILE A 86 -2.57 -15.34 -18.11
N TYR A 87 -2.23 -16.34 -17.30
CA TYR A 87 -3.10 -16.87 -16.25
C TYR A 87 -2.64 -16.29 -14.93
N THR A 88 -3.49 -15.49 -14.31
CA THR A 88 -3.19 -14.92 -12.99
C THR A 88 -3.36 -15.96 -11.90
N THR A 89 -2.99 -15.62 -10.67
CA THR A 89 -3.23 -16.44 -9.47
C THR A 89 -4.60 -16.21 -8.85
N LEU A 90 -5.39 -15.25 -9.36
CA LEU A 90 -6.68 -14.90 -8.79
C LEU A 90 -7.66 -16.08 -8.89
N ASP A 91 -8.29 -16.43 -7.77
CA ASP A 91 -9.47 -17.28 -7.77
C ASP A 91 -10.70 -16.39 -7.97
N SER A 92 -11.43 -16.62 -9.07
CA SER A 92 -12.56 -15.75 -9.41
C SER A 92 -13.67 -15.76 -8.36
N ASN A 93 -13.93 -16.88 -7.68
CA ASN A 93 -14.97 -16.94 -6.66
C ASN A 93 -14.57 -16.15 -5.42
N LEU A 94 -13.32 -16.31 -4.96
CA LEU A 94 -12.79 -15.55 -3.83
C LEU A 94 -12.72 -14.06 -4.14
N GLN A 95 -12.32 -13.70 -5.37
CA GLN A 95 -12.27 -12.30 -5.79
C GLN A 95 -13.66 -11.67 -5.82
N PHE A 96 -14.67 -12.32 -6.42
CA PHE A 96 -16.04 -11.78 -6.41
C PHE A 96 -16.57 -11.56 -4.99
N TYR A 97 -16.31 -12.52 -4.10
CA TYR A 97 -16.70 -12.38 -2.70
C TYR A 97 -15.97 -11.22 -2.01
N LEU A 98 -14.67 -11.04 -2.29
CA LEU A 98 -13.90 -9.92 -1.77
C LEU A 98 -14.45 -8.57 -2.25
N GLU A 99 -14.84 -8.45 -3.52
CA GLU A 99 -15.44 -7.22 -4.04
C GLU A 99 -16.75 -6.86 -3.33
N GLU A 100 -17.61 -7.85 -3.06
CA GLU A 100 -18.87 -7.63 -2.32
C GLU A 100 -18.62 -7.14 -0.88
N LEU A 101 -17.61 -7.72 -0.21
CA LEU A 101 -17.20 -7.28 1.12
C LEU A 101 -16.62 -5.87 1.09
N MET A 102 -15.79 -5.55 0.10
CA MET A 102 -15.19 -4.21 -0.05
C MET A 102 -16.23 -3.14 -0.40
N ASP A 103 -17.26 -3.47 -1.18
CA ASP A 103 -18.40 -2.58 -1.42
C ASP A 103 -19.21 -2.32 -0.15
N THR A 104 -19.40 -3.35 0.67
CA THR A 104 -20.03 -3.21 1.99
C THR A 104 -19.22 -2.31 2.90
N VAL A 105 -17.90 -2.48 2.95
CA VAL A 105 -17.00 -1.61 3.72
C VAL A 105 -17.06 -0.17 3.21
N ALA A 106 -16.99 0.03 1.90
CA ALA A 106 -17.05 1.35 1.28
C ALA A 106 -18.36 2.08 1.62
N ARG A 107 -19.49 1.36 1.53
CA ARG A 107 -20.82 1.90 1.82
C ARG A 107 -21.00 2.23 3.31
N ASP A 108 -20.63 1.31 4.19
CA ASP A 108 -21.00 1.39 5.60
C ASP A 108 -20.05 2.29 6.41
N TYR A 109 -18.79 2.39 5.99
CA TYR A 109 -17.76 3.18 6.68
C TYR A 109 -17.30 4.42 5.91
N SER A 110 -17.57 4.51 4.59
CA SER A 110 -17.11 5.60 3.73
C SER A 110 -15.62 5.96 3.93
N PRO A 111 -14.70 4.97 3.87
CA PRO A 111 -13.27 5.25 4.01
C PRO A 111 -12.78 6.12 2.84
N GLU A 112 -11.73 6.90 3.07
CA GLU A 112 -11.06 7.63 1.99
C GLU A 112 -10.42 6.65 1.00
N TYR A 113 -9.71 5.66 1.54
CA TYR A 113 -9.18 4.51 0.81
C TYR A 113 -9.36 3.24 1.63
N ALA A 114 -9.56 2.11 0.97
CA ALA A 114 -9.50 0.79 1.59
C ALA A 114 -8.82 -0.19 0.65
N THR A 115 -8.07 -1.15 1.21
CA THR A 115 -7.47 -2.25 0.46
C THR A 115 -7.64 -3.55 1.23
N ALA A 116 -7.80 -4.64 0.50
CA ALA A 116 -7.82 -5.98 1.07
C ALA A 116 -7.17 -6.94 0.08
N THR A 117 -6.31 -7.82 0.57
CA THR A 117 -5.58 -8.80 -0.25
C THR A 117 -5.50 -10.13 0.49
N LEU A 118 -5.81 -11.21 -0.20
CA LEU A 118 -5.71 -12.59 0.26
C LEU A 118 -4.56 -13.27 -0.45
N MET A 119 -3.57 -13.71 0.31
CA MET A 119 -2.42 -14.47 -0.19
C MET A 119 -2.44 -15.90 0.36
N GLU A 120 -2.19 -16.87 -0.50
CA GLU A 120 -2.01 -18.26 -0.09
C GLU A 120 -0.67 -18.42 0.64
N ALA A 121 -0.74 -18.81 1.92
CA ALA A 121 0.43 -18.88 2.80
C ALA A 121 1.56 -19.79 2.32
N LYS A 122 1.25 -20.86 1.57
CA LYS A 122 2.24 -21.88 1.15
C LYS A 122 2.92 -21.60 -0.18
N THR A 123 2.34 -20.72 -1.00
CA THR A 123 2.79 -20.49 -2.38
C THR A 123 3.13 -19.03 -2.66
N GLY A 124 2.62 -18.09 -1.84
CA GLY A 124 2.72 -16.66 -2.09
C GLY A 124 1.73 -16.17 -3.14
N ASN A 125 0.87 -17.04 -3.68
CA ASN A 125 -0.10 -16.67 -4.70
C ASN A 125 -1.14 -15.69 -4.17
N ILE A 126 -1.37 -14.58 -4.88
CA ILE A 126 -2.46 -13.65 -4.59
C ILE A 126 -3.75 -14.25 -5.14
N LEU A 127 -4.63 -14.70 -4.26
CA LEU A 127 -5.90 -15.33 -4.62
C LEU A 127 -7.02 -14.31 -4.84
N ALA A 128 -6.97 -13.19 -4.12
CA ALA A 128 -7.88 -12.08 -4.29
C ALA A 128 -7.23 -10.77 -3.85
N THR A 129 -7.48 -9.67 -4.54
CA THR A 129 -7.04 -8.33 -4.14
C THR A 129 -7.99 -7.26 -4.65
N SER A 130 -8.27 -6.26 -3.82
CA SER A 130 -9.18 -5.17 -4.18
C SER A 130 -8.83 -3.89 -3.44
N GLN A 131 -9.22 -2.76 -4.03
CA GLN A 131 -9.13 -1.45 -3.40
C GLN A 131 -10.39 -0.62 -3.62
N ARG A 132 -10.60 0.38 -2.76
CA ARG A 132 -11.67 1.38 -2.88
C ARG A 132 -11.08 2.80 -2.73
N PRO A 133 -11.59 3.79 -3.49
CA PRO A 133 -12.59 3.66 -4.55
C PRO A 133 -12.09 2.83 -5.77
N SER A 134 -13.02 2.15 -6.45
CA SER A 134 -12.76 1.30 -7.62
C SER A 134 -13.37 1.88 -8.90
N PHE A 135 -13.15 1.24 -10.04
CA PHE A 135 -13.75 1.58 -11.33
C PHE A 135 -14.18 0.32 -12.10
N GLU A 136 -15.02 0.49 -13.10
CA GLU A 136 -15.50 -0.59 -13.97
C GLU A 136 -14.54 -0.81 -15.16
N LEU A 137 -13.98 -2.01 -15.32
CA LEU A 137 -12.98 -2.28 -16.36
C LEU A 137 -13.52 -2.13 -17.80
N ASP A 138 -14.66 -2.77 -18.13
CA ASP A 138 -15.16 -2.79 -19.52
C ASP A 138 -15.68 -1.42 -19.99
N THR A 139 -16.39 -0.72 -19.10
CA THR A 139 -17.00 0.57 -19.41
C THR A 139 -16.08 1.75 -19.10
N LYS A 140 -15.01 1.52 -18.32
CA LYS A 140 -14.14 2.54 -17.74
C LYS A 140 -14.90 3.57 -16.89
N ASN A 141 -16.10 3.20 -16.42
CA ASN A 141 -16.87 4.06 -15.54
C ASN A 141 -16.12 4.24 -14.22
N GLY A 142 -16.00 5.48 -13.76
CA GLY A 142 -15.16 5.87 -12.63
C GLY A 142 -13.79 6.45 -13.02
N VAL A 143 -13.21 6.06 -14.17
CA VAL A 143 -11.89 6.56 -14.61
C VAL A 143 -11.94 8.05 -14.98
N ASN A 144 -13.08 8.52 -15.49
CA ASN A 144 -13.28 9.94 -15.84
C ASN A 144 -13.64 10.82 -14.63
N ASP A 145 -13.71 10.28 -13.41
CA ASP A 145 -13.91 11.09 -12.21
C ASP A 145 -12.69 12.00 -12.01
N PRO A 146 -12.86 13.31 -11.79
CA PRO A 146 -11.75 14.21 -11.48
C PRO A 146 -10.94 13.79 -10.23
N ASN A 147 -11.53 13.00 -9.33
CA ASN A 147 -10.90 12.45 -8.13
C ASN A 147 -10.49 10.99 -8.30
N PHE A 148 -10.45 10.47 -9.53
CA PHE A 148 -9.98 9.12 -9.80
C PHE A 148 -8.56 8.96 -9.27
N ASN A 149 -8.36 7.93 -8.44
CA ASN A 149 -7.05 7.60 -7.94
C ASN A 149 -6.32 6.80 -9.02
N TRP A 150 -5.24 7.32 -9.58
CA TRP A 150 -4.42 6.55 -10.54
C TRP A 150 -3.52 5.53 -9.86
N ARG A 151 -3.30 5.64 -8.54
CA ARG A 151 -2.39 4.79 -7.79
C ARG A 151 -3.01 3.44 -7.47
N ASN A 152 -2.24 2.38 -7.71
CA ASN A 152 -2.50 1.05 -7.19
C ASN A 152 -1.98 0.95 -5.74
N ILE A 153 -2.87 1.00 -4.76
CA ILE A 153 -2.56 1.05 -3.33
C ILE A 153 -1.79 -0.20 -2.87
N LEU A 154 -1.97 -1.35 -3.53
CA LEU A 154 -1.22 -2.56 -3.19
C LEU A 154 0.28 -2.38 -3.47
N VAL A 155 0.63 -1.66 -4.54
CA VAL A 155 1.96 -1.63 -5.15
C VAL A 155 2.69 -0.32 -4.90
N GLU A 156 2.00 0.82 -5.06
CA GLU A 156 2.60 2.16 -5.11
C GLU A 156 2.57 2.87 -3.75
N ASP A 157 1.58 2.59 -2.91
CA ASP A 157 1.41 3.32 -1.64
C ASP A 157 2.26 2.72 -0.53
N VAL A 158 2.90 3.60 0.24
CA VAL A 158 3.62 3.28 1.47
C VAL A 158 2.87 3.82 2.67
N PHE A 159 2.90 3.07 3.77
CA PHE A 159 2.27 3.47 5.01
C PHE A 159 3.10 3.00 6.20
N GLU A 160 2.90 3.62 7.36
CA GLU A 160 3.43 3.07 8.60
C GLU A 160 2.58 1.85 9.01
N PRO A 161 3.15 0.65 9.18
CA PRO A 161 2.35 -0.56 9.45
C PRO A 161 1.76 -0.58 10.86
N GLY A 162 2.26 0.28 11.75
CA GLY A 162 1.89 0.31 13.15
C GLY A 162 2.04 -1.05 13.81
N SER A 163 1.10 -1.37 14.69
CA SER A 163 1.20 -2.57 15.54
C SER A 163 1.22 -3.91 14.80
N THR A 164 0.95 -3.97 13.49
CA THR A 164 1.15 -5.19 12.71
C THR A 164 2.64 -5.56 12.58
N MET A 165 3.57 -4.62 12.74
CA MET A 165 5.02 -4.88 12.75
C MET A 165 5.48 -5.69 13.98
N LYS A 166 4.72 -5.65 15.09
CA LYS A 166 5.09 -6.29 16.35
C LYS A 166 5.28 -7.79 16.23
N SER A 167 4.58 -8.42 15.29
CA SER A 167 4.72 -9.86 14.99
C SER A 167 6.15 -10.18 14.54
N MET A 168 6.75 -9.34 13.70
CA MET A 168 8.12 -9.51 13.20
C MET A 168 9.13 -9.27 14.32
N LEU A 169 8.92 -8.26 15.18
CA LEU A 169 9.79 -8.03 16.34
C LEU A 169 9.80 -9.22 17.31
N ILE A 170 8.62 -9.77 17.62
CA ILE A 170 8.48 -10.92 18.51
C ILE A 170 9.15 -12.15 17.89
N ALA A 171 8.96 -12.37 16.59
CA ALA A 171 9.63 -13.46 15.87
C ALA A 171 11.16 -13.33 15.98
N SER A 172 11.71 -12.15 15.72
CA SER A 172 13.13 -11.86 15.86
C SER A 172 13.64 -12.07 17.29
N ALA A 173 12.91 -11.61 18.29
CA ALA A 173 13.31 -11.74 19.70
C ALA A 173 13.27 -13.19 20.16
N LEU A 174 12.32 -13.99 19.66
CA LEU A 174 12.27 -15.44 19.90
C LEU A 174 13.45 -16.17 19.24
N GLU A 175 13.72 -15.87 17.97
CA GLU A 175 14.82 -16.48 17.21
C GLU A 175 16.18 -16.24 17.89
N GLU A 176 16.40 -15.02 18.38
CA GLU A 176 17.62 -14.61 19.08
C GLU A 176 17.62 -14.93 20.59
N GLN A 177 16.63 -15.70 21.08
CA GLN A 177 16.51 -16.11 22.49
C GLN A 177 16.48 -14.91 23.48
N LYS A 178 15.90 -13.79 23.05
CA LYS A 178 15.79 -12.53 23.83
C LYS A 178 14.36 -12.25 24.33
N PHE A 179 13.46 -13.19 24.10
CA PHE A 179 12.07 -13.15 24.51
C PHE A 179 11.75 -14.29 25.49
N ASP A 180 11.14 -13.95 26.62
CA ASP A 180 10.51 -14.91 27.54
C ASP A 180 9.02 -14.56 27.63
N GLU A 181 8.16 -15.53 27.28
CA GLU A 181 6.71 -15.37 27.20
C GLU A 181 6.04 -15.09 28.56
N ASN A 182 6.71 -15.47 29.66
CA ASN A 182 6.21 -15.35 31.02
C ASN A 182 6.84 -14.17 31.79
N GLU A 183 7.87 -13.55 31.22
CA GLU A 183 8.52 -12.40 31.82
C GLU A 183 7.55 -11.21 31.87
N LEU A 184 7.42 -10.63 33.07
CA LEU A 184 6.56 -9.49 33.33
C LEU A 184 7.26 -8.18 32.99
N PHE A 185 6.51 -7.26 32.38
CA PHE A 185 6.89 -5.87 32.26
C PHE A 185 5.75 -4.96 32.72
N ARG A 186 6.10 -3.70 33.04
CA ARG A 186 5.13 -2.67 33.41
C ARG A 186 4.70 -1.90 32.17
N SER A 187 3.43 -2.02 31.80
CA SER A 187 2.82 -1.20 30.73
C SER A 187 2.58 0.26 31.17
N GLY A 188 2.33 1.15 30.21
CA GLY A 188 2.07 2.57 30.44
C GLY A 188 2.85 3.45 29.48
N SER A 189 3.96 4.01 29.96
CA SER A 189 4.82 4.86 29.14
C SER A 189 6.30 4.60 29.40
N ILE A 190 7.13 4.81 28.38
CA ILE A 190 8.59 4.72 28.45
C ILE A 190 9.22 5.98 27.84
N GLN A 191 10.28 6.48 28.46
CA GLN A 191 11.08 7.60 27.94
C GLN A 191 12.26 7.03 27.16
N ILE A 192 12.41 7.44 25.91
CA ILE A 192 13.56 7.14 25.04
C ILE A 192 14.14 8.47 24.61
N ASP A 193 15.34 8.80 25.10
CA ASP A 193 15.98 10.10 24.88
C ASP A 193 15.00 11.27 25.11
N ASP A 194 14.68 12.05 24.08
CA ASP A 194 13.77 13.20 24.12
C ASP A 194 12.29 12.84 23.85
N ALA A 195 11.98 11.59 23.50
CA ALA A 195 10.64 11.13 23.17
C ALA A 195 9.99 10.27 24.27
N LYS A 196 8.73 10.57 24.59
CA LYS A 196 7.89 9.75 25.46
C LYS A 196 6.97 8.87 24.63
N ILE A 197 7.18 7.56 24.69
CA ILE A 197 6.37 6.56 23.99
C ILE A 197 5.31 6.03 24.96
N ASN A 198 4.05 6.03 24.52
CA ASN A 198 2.91 5.60 25.33
C ASN A 198 2.24 4.37 24.72
N ASP A 199 1.67 3.54 25.57
CA ASP A 199 0.63 2.61 25.17
C ASP A 199 -0.65 3.37 24.75
N TRP A 200 -1.47 2.71 23.93
CA TRP A 200 -2.63 3.30 23.24
C TRP A 200 -3.65 3.99 24.17
N ASN A 201 -3.70 3.62 25.46
CA ASN A 201 -4.61 4.20 26.44
C ASN A 201 -4.02 5.46 27.12
N SER A 202 -3.44 6.35 26.31
CA SER A 202 -2.79 7.59 26.77
C SER A 202 -1.72 7.36 27.85
N GLY A 203 -1.02 6.22 27.77
CA GLY A 203 0.05 5.85 28.69
C GLY A 203 -0.40 5.44 30.09
N GLN A 204 -1.69 5.22 30.33
CA GLN A 204 -2.19 4.70 31.61
C GLN A 204 -1.69 3.26 31.88
N GLY A 205 -1.50 2.47 30.81
CA GLY A 205 -1.14 1.06 30.88
C GLY A 205 -2.29 0.18 31.37
N ALA A 206 -2.06 -1.12 31.42
CA ALA A 206 -2.95 -2.11 32.04
C ALA A 206 -2.29 -2.83 33.24
N GLY A 207 -1.24 -2.23 33.79
CA GLY A 207 -0.48 -2.76 34.90
C GLY A 207 0.66 -3.68 34.47
N ASP A 208 0.96 -4.67 35.31
CA ASP A 208 1.98 -5.68 35.00
C ASP A 208 1.34 -6.74 34.08
N MET A 209 2.04 -7.09 33.02
CA MET A 209 1.62 -8.11 32.06
C MET A 209 2.85 -8.83 31.49
N THR A 210 2.67 -10.03 30.96
CA THR A 210 3.77 -10.73 30.29
C THR A 210 4.04 -10.14 28.91
N PHE A 211 5.24 -10.34 28.34
CA PHE A 211 5.49 -9.90 26.96
C PHE A 211 4.56 -10.56 25.93
N ARG A 212 4.13 -11.82 26.14
CA ARG A 212 3.11 -12.49 25.31
C ARG A 212 1.76 -11.76 25.39
N GLN A 213 1.31 -11.40 26.60
CA GLN A 213 0.13 -10.56 26.79
C GLN A 213 0.30 -9.16 26.18
N GLY A 214 1.53 -8.62 26.20
CA GLY A 214 1.89 -7.37 25.55
C GLY A 214 1.66 -7.38 24.04
N LEU A 215 1.90 -8.51 23.36
CA LEU A 215 1.56 -8.67 21.94
C LEU A 215 0.04 -8.66 21.73
N ALA A 216 -0.70 -9.43 22.53
CA ALA A 216 -2.16 -9.50 22.46
C ALA A 216 -2.84 -8.14 22.71
N TRP A 217 -2.40 -7.45 23.77
CA TRP A 217 -2.88 -6.13 24.16
C TRP A 217 -2.33 -4.98 23.33
N SER A 218 -1.36 -5.29 22.46
CA SER A 218 -0.66 -4.33 21.61
C SER A 218 0.04 -3.22 22.39
N SER A 219 0.75 -3.54 23.47
CA SER A 219 1.60 -2.57 24.19
C SER A 219 2.72 -2.07 23.27
N ASN A 220 2.94 -0.76 23.20
CA ASN A 220 4.13 -0.17 22.57
C ASN A 220 5.32 -0.25 23.53
N VAL A 221 5.08 -0.04 24.82
CA VAL A 221 6.12 -0.08 25.86
C VAL A 221 6.82 -1.44 25.91
N GLY A 222 6.07 -2.54 25.88
CA GLY A 222 6.66 -3.88 25.87
C GLY A 222 7.53 -4.12 24.63
N MET A 223 7.10 -3.63 23.46
CA MET A 223 7.86 -3.82 22.22
C MET A 223 9.14 -2.99 22.20
N VAL A 224 9.09 -1.74 22.69
CA VAL A 224 10.29 -0.91 22.83
C VAL A 224 11.29 -1.54 23.81
N GLN A 225 10.82 -2.09 24.94
CA GLN A 225 11.70 -2.78 25.88
C GLN A 225 12.36 -4.02 25.26
N LEU A 226 11.65 -4.77 24.41
CA LEU A 226 12.24 -5.89 23.67
C LEU A 226 13.24 -5.40 22.62
N GLN A 227 12.91 -4.36 21.87
CA GLN A 227 13.82 -3.76 20.88
C GLN A 227 15.12 -3.26 21.54
N GLN A 228 15.06 -2.66 22.73
CA GLN A 228 16.24 -2.22 23.47
C GLN A 228 17.21 -3.35 23.86
N ARG A 229 16.74 -4.62 23.88
CA ARG A 229 17.61 -5.80 24.10
C ARG A 229 18.44 -6.15 22.87
N MET A 230 18.00 -5.71 21.69
CA MET A 230 18.55 -6.09 20.40
C MET A 230 18.45 -4.95 19.36
N PRO A 231 18.95 -3.73 19.65
CA PRO A 231 18.66 -2.56 18.82
C PRO A 231 19.22 -2.68 17.40
N GLU A 232 20.51 -3.04 17.27
CA GLU A 232 21.18 -3.23 15.98
C GLU A 232 20.61 -4.45 15.23
N LEU A 233 20.45 -5.58 15.93
CA LEU A 233 19.86 -6.79 15.38
C LEU A 233 18.44 -6.56 14.87
N TRP A 234 17.62 -5.76 15.56
CA TRP A 234 16.26 -5.46 15.09
C TRP A 234 16.27 -4.75 13.74
N GLN A 235 17.19 -3.79 13.53
CA GLN A 235 17.36 -3.14 12.23
C GLN A 235 17.80 -4.12 11.14
N GLU A 236 18.69 -5.07 11.47
CA GLU A 236 19.04 -6.15 10.54
C GLU A 236 17.84 -7.05 10.22
N TYR A 237 17.00 -7.36 11.21
CA TYR A 237 15.81 -8.18 11.01
C TYR A 237 14.76 -7.52 10.13
N LEU A 238 14.56 -6.19 10.26
CA LEU A 238 13.70 -5.46 9.33
C LEU A 238 14.13 -5.70 7.87
N VAL A 239 15.43 -5.64 7.60
CA VAL A 239 16.00 -5.93 6.27
C VAL A 239 15.86 -7.42 5.91
N LYS A 240 16.09 -8.35 6.86
CA LYS A 240 15.91 -9.81 6.63
C LYS A 240 14.46 -10.18 6.29
N PHE A 241 13.48 -9.45 6.82
CA PHE A 241 12.06 -9.59 6.46
C PHE A 241 11.69 -8.87 5.14
N GLY A 242 12.65 -8.23 4.47
CA GLY A 242 12.47 -7.60 3.17
C GLY A 242 11.94 -6.16 3.19
N PHE A 243 11.89 -5.50 4.36
CA PHE A 243 11.50 -4.09 4.43
C PHE A 243 12.58 -3.19 3.84
N GLY A 244 12.16 -2.05 3.27
CA GLY A 244 13.04 -1.12 2.58
C GLY A 244 13.48 -1.58 1.17
N GLN A 245 12.90 -2.67 0.64
CA GLN A 245 13.25 -3.26 -0.65
C GLN A 245 11.98 -3.63 -1.44
N SER A 246 12.00 -3.45 -2.77
CA SER A 246 10.92 -3.96 -3.62
C SER A 246 10.85 -5.49 -3.53
N THR A 247 9.63 -6.04 -3.54
CA THR A 247 9.37 -7.49 -3.60
C THR A 247 9.53 -8.04 -5.02
N ASN A 248 9.71 -7.16 -6.01
CA ASN A 248 9.69 -7.46 -7.44
C ASN A 248 8.40 -8.17 -7.86
N PHE A 249 7.26 -7.63 -7.41
CA PHE A 249 5.93 -8.22 -7.56
C PHE A 249 5.49 -8.41 -9.02
N GLY A 250 6.09 -7.65 -9.93
CA GLY A 250 5.84 -7.73 -11.37
C GLY A 250 4.87 -6.68 -11.90
N LEU A 251 4.26 -5.85 -11.06
CA LEU A 251 3.52 -4.67 -11.49
C LEU A 251 4.42 -3.42 -11.50
N THR A 252 4.06 -2.45 -12.34
CA THR A 252 4.75 -1.17 -12.48
C THR A 252 4.59 -0.31 -11.22
N GLY A 253 5.57 0.55 -10.93
CA GLY A 253 5.46 1.54 -9.85
C GLY A 253 5.67 1.03 -8.43
N GLU A 254 6.19 -0.19 -8.22
CA GLU A 254 6.37 -0.74 -6.88
C GLU A 254 7.26 0.12 -5.98
N ALA A 255 6.69 0.60 -4.88
CA ALA A 255 7.43 1.35 -3.88
C ALA A 255 8.25 0.42 -2.97
N SER A 256 9.38 0.92 -2.47
CA SER A 256 10.30 0.15 -1.63
C SER A 256 10.14 0.43 -0.13
N GLY A 257 9.34 1.40 0.28
CA GLY A 257 9.31 1.86 1.67
C GLY A 257 10.66 2.43 2.15
N GLU A 258 10.76 2.72 3.45
CA GLU A 258 11.94 3.28 4.09
C GLU A 258 12.02 2.88 5.57
N ILE A 259 13.21 2.51 6.05
CA ILE A 259 13.49 2.22 7.46
C ILE A 259 14.24 3.42 8.05
N GLN A 260 13.67 4.12 9.03
CA GLN A 260 14.38 5.19 9.73
C GLN A 260 15.29 4.62 10.82
N ASN A 261 16.55 5.07 10.82
CA ASN A 261 17.56 4.61 11.77
C ASN A 261 18.50 5.73 12.27
N ARG A 262 18.12 7.00 12.10
CA ARG A 262 18.99 8.16 12.35
C ARG A 262 19.22 8.42 13.83
N THR A 263 18.21 8.18 14.66
CA THR A 263 18.26 8.36 16.11
C THR A 263 17.84 7.09 16.86
N THR A 264 18.16 7.01 18.16
CA THR A 264 17.66 5.95 19.04
C THR A 264 16.14 5.90 19.06
N VAL A 265 15.49 7.08 19.01
CA VAL A 265 14.03 7.20 19.00
C VAL A 265 13.48 6.59 17.73
N ASP A 266 14.01 6.93 16.55
CA ASP A 266 13.56 6.35 15.28
C ASP A 266 13.62 4.82 15.32
N GLN A 267 14.75 4.27 15.75
CA GLN A 267 14.93 2.81 15.86
C GLN A 267 13.95 2.18 16.85
N ALA A 268 13.69 2.82 18.00
CA ALA A 268 12.73 2.34 18.98
C ALA A 268 11.28 2.38 18.44
N MET A 269 10.94 3.39 17.63
CA MET A 269 9.60 3.53 17.02
C MET A 269 9.30 2.39 16.04
N THR A 270 10.31 1.91 15.31
CA THR A 270 10.12 0.80 14.36
C THR A 270 9.64 -0.49 15.03
N ALA A 271 9.91 -0.67 16.34
CA ALA A 271 9.48 -1.83 17.13
C ALA A 271 7.95 -2.01 17.16
N TYR A 272 7.21 -0.93 16.96
CA TYR A 272 5.74 -0.94 16.88
C TYR A 272 5.23 -0.32 15.57
N GLY A 273 6.08 -0.31 14.55
CA GLY A 273 5.74 0.06 13.17
C GLY A 273 5.51 1.55 12.95
N GLN A 274 6.15 2.42 13.73
CA GLN A 274 6.27 3.86 13.43
C GLN A 274 7.72 4.20 13.07
N GLY A 275 7.98 5.29 12.33
CA GLY A 275 9.35 5.57 11.86
C GLY A 275 9.83 4.53 10.83
N ILE A 276 8.90 3.84 10.19
CA ILE A 276 9.14 2.92 9.08
C ILE A 276 7.94 2.99 8.15
N SER A 277 8.19 3.16 6.86
CA SER A 277 7.17 3.09 5.82
C SER A 277 7.34 1.80 5.03
N VAL A 278 6.23 1.10 4.78
CA VAL A 278 6.21 -0.19 4.09
C VAL A 278 5.08 -0.24 3.07
N THR A 279 5.18 -1.13 2.10
CA THR A 279 4.04 -1.46 1.22
C THR A 279 3.24 -2.64 1.78
N ASN A 280 2.01 -2.81 1.29
CA ASN A 280 1.20 -3.98 1.60
C ASN A 280 1.88 -5.29 1.16
N LEU A 281 2.62 -5.26 0.05
CA LEU A 281 3.38 -6.40 -0.47
C LEU A 281 4.52 -6.81 0.47
N GLN A 282 5.26 -5.86 1.02
CA GLN A 282 6.31 -6.15 2.02
C GLN A 282 5.71 -6.78 3.27
N MET A 283 4.55 -6.30 3.74
CA MET A 283 3.86 -6.89 4.88
C MET A 283 3.40 -8.32 4.58
N LEU A 284 2.80 -8.58 3.42
CA LEU A 284 2.41 -9.92 2.98
C LEU A 284 3.62 -10.86 2.91
N GLN A 285 4.71 -10.41 2.28
CA GLN A 285 5.97 -11.15 2.20
C GLN A 285 6.51 -11.48 3.59
N ALA A 286 6.63 -10.51 4.49
CA ALA A 286 7.12 -10.75 5.85
C ALA A 286 6.22 -11.73 6.63
N TYR A 287 4.89 -11.59 6.53
CA TYR A 287 3.94 -12.50 7.18
C TYR A 287 3.99 -13.91 6.61
N SER A 288 4.38 -14.11 5.35
CA SER A 288 4.57 -15.45 4.79
C SER A 288 5.64 -16.24 5.53
N ALA A 289 6.70 -15.58 6.02
CA ALA A 289 7.72 -16.26 6.83
C ALA A 289 7.11 -16.85 8.11
N ILE A 290 6.19 -16.14 8.76
CA ILE A 290 5.47 -16.63 9.94
C ILE A 290 4.48 -17.74 9.55
N ALA A 291 3.74 -17.56 8.45
CA ALA A 291 2.68 -18.49 8.04
C ALA A 291 3.21 -19.78 7.35
N ASN A 292 4.45 -19.79 6.89
CA ASN A 292 5.05 -20.85 6.07
C ASN A 292 6.31 -21.47 6.70
N GLY A 293 6.30 -21.64 8.02
CA GLY A 293 7.37 -22.36 8.73
C GLY A 293 8.75 -21.72 8.61
N GLY A 294 8.81 -20.39 8.59
CA GLY A 294 10.03 -19.60 8.47
C GLY A 294 10.40 -19.22 7.04
N ASN A 295 9.82 -19.84 6.01
CA ASN A 295 10.14 -19.56 4.62
C ASN A 295 9.37 -18.35 4.11
N MET A 296 10.10 -17.26 3.87
CA MET A 296 9.56 -16.03 3.30
C MET A 296 9.38 -16.19 1.79
N LEU A 297 8.15 -16.09 1.32
CA LEU A 297 7.75 -16.26 -0.06
C LEU A 297 7.60 -14.92 -0.76
N LYS A 298 8.03 -14.86 -2.02
CA LYS A 298 7.70 -13.75 -2.91
C LYS A 298 6.19 -13.78 -3.21
N PRO A 299 5.45 -12.68 -3.00
CA PRO A 299 4.08 -12.58 -3.47
C PRO A 299 4.02 -12.76 -5.00
N ASN A 300 3.13 -13.62 -5.48
CA ASN A 300 3.04 -14.02 -6.89
C ASN A 300 1.66 -13.74 -7.48
N ILE A 301 1.63 -13.27 -8.74
CA ILE A 301 0.43 -12.88 -9.47
C ILE A 301 0.16 -13.68 -10.74
N ILE A 302 1.16 -14.43 -11.22
CA ILE A 302 1.08 -15.22 -12.45
C ILE A 302 1.17 -16.70 -12.09
N SER A 303 0.16 -17.49 -12.44
CA SER A 303 0.20 -18.95 -12.26
C SER A 303 0.89 -19.65 -13.44
N LYS A 304 0.61 -19.19 -14.67
CA LYS A 304 1.31 -19.64 -15.88
C LYS A 304 1.18 -18.64 -17.04
N THR A 305 2.08 -18.75 -18.00
CA THR A 305 1.91 -18.14 -19.34
C THR A 305 1.79 -19.23 -20.41
N VAL A 306 1.08 -18.92 -21.49
CA VAL A 306 0.94 -19.82 -22.66
C VAL A 306 1.31 -19.03 -23.91
N SER A 307 2.40 -19.42 -24.56
CA SER A 307 2.86 -18.76 -25.78
C SER A 307 1.94 -19.05 -26.97
N ALA A 308 2.08 -18.28 -28.05
CA ALA A 308 1.26 -18.40 -29.25
C ALA A 308 1.30 -19.78 -29.95
N ASP A 309 2.32 -20.59 -29.70
CA ASP A 309 2.45 -21.98 -30.18
C ASP A 309 1.91 -23.03 -29.19
N GLY A 310 1.33 -22.59 -28.07
CA GLY A 310 0.69 -23.43 -27.05
C GLY A 310 1.64 -23.99 -26.00
N LYS A 311 2.89 -23.52 -25.92
CA LYS A 311 3.82 -23.95 -24.87
C LYS A 311 3.47 -23.24 -23.56
N GLU A 312 3.23 -24.03 -22.52
CA GLU A 312 2.97 -23.52 -21.17
C GLU A 312 4.28 -23.34 -20.38
N THR A 313 4.35 -22.26 -19.60
CA THR A 313 5.39 -22.01 -18.59
C THR A 313 4.69 -21.79 -17.25
N ILE A 314 4.91 -22.70 -16.30
CA ILE A 314 4.31 -22.63 -14.95
C ILE A 314 5.22 -21.80 -14.04
N THR A 315 4.61 -20.92 -13.25
CA THR A 315 5.31 -20.17 -12.20
C THR A 315 5.30 -20.98 -10.92
N GLU A 316 6.49 -21.33 -10.42
CA GLU A 316 6.66 -22.02 -9.15
C GLU A 316 6.82 -21.02 -7.99
N PRO A 317 6.39 -21.37 -6.76
CA PRO A 317 6.64 -20.54 -5.57
C PRO A 317 8.13 -20.24 -5.37
N GLU A 318 8.45 -18.98 -5.08
CA GLU A 318 9.82 -18.52 -4.86
C GLU A 318 10.06 -18.18 -3.38
N VAL A 319 10.99 -18.89 -2.74
CA VAL A 319 11.47 -18.56 -1.38
C VAL A 319 12.57 -17.50 -1.51
N VAL A 320 12.29 -16.31 -0.97
CA VAL A 320 13.20 -15.14 -1.01
C VAL A 320 14.00 -14.96 0.28
N GLY A 321 13.71 -15.74 1.32
CA GLY A 321 14.50 -15.75 2.54
C GLY A 321 13.97 -16.70 3.61
N THR A 322 14.74 -16.85 4.68
CA THR A 322 14.35 -17.63 5.87
C THR A 322 14.76 -16.84 7.11
N PRO A 323 14.05 -15.74 7.45
CA PRO A 323 14.46 -14.85 8.53
C PRO A 323 14.37 -15.51 9.91
N ILE A 324 13.51 -16.52 10.07
CA ILE A 324 13.27 -17.22 11.33
C ILE A 324 13.16 -18.73 11.08
N SER A 325 13.38 -19.53 12.12
CA SER A 325 13.17 -20.98 12.08
C SER A 325 11.68 -21.36 12.07
N SER A 326 11.38 -22.58 11.66
CA SER A 326 10.01 -23.13 11.72
C SER A 326 9.47 -23.17 13.15
N GLU A 327 10.31 -23.45 14.15
CA GLU A 327 9.89 -23.46 15.56
C GLU A 327 9.47 -22.07 16.02
N THR A 328 10.25 -21.04 15.67
CA THR A 328 9.91 -19.65 15.95
C THR A 328 8.60 -19.24 15.26
N ALA A 329 8.44 -19.60 13.98
CA ALA A 329 7.21 -19.31 13.22
C ALA A 329 5.96 -19.92 13.90
N ASP A 330 6.02 -21.19 14.31
CA ASP A 330 4.93 -21.88 14.99
C ASP A 330 4.56 -21.22 16.33
N LYS A 331 5.56 -20.81 17.13
CA LYS A 331 5.34 -20.09 18.40
C LYS A 331 4.70 -18.73 18.18
N VAL A 332 5.15 -17.97 17.17
CA VAL A 332 4.57 -16.67 16.85
C VAL A 332 3.11 -16.83 16.41
N LEU A 333 2.80 -17.82 15.57
CA LEU A 333 1.42 -18.15 15.20
C LEU A 333 0.57 -18.50 16.43
N GLU A 334 1.12 -19.24 17.40
CA GLU A 334 0.44 -19.53 18.67
C GLU A 334 0.13 -18.23 19.43
N TYR A 335 1.12 -17.37 19.65
CA TYR A 335 0.93 -16.13 20.42
C TYR A 335 -0.05 -15.17 19.76
N MET A 336 -0.06 -15.12 18.42
CA MET A 336 -1.01 -14.30 17.66
C MET A 336 -2.48 -14.74 17.82
N LYS A 337 -2.75 -15.97 18.28
CA LYS A 337 -4.13 -16.41 18.59
C LYS A 337 -4.67 -15.68 19.82
N ASP A 338 -3.81 -15.25 20.74
CA ASP A 338 -4.24 -14.55 21.95
C ASP A 338 -4.91 -13.21 21.63
N VAL A 339 -4.60 -12.60 20.48
CA VAL A 339 -5.25 -11.37 20.01
C VAL A 339 -6.76 -11.55 19.85
N THR A 340 -7.20 -12.73 19.42
CA THR A 340 -8.62 -13.05 19.17
C THR A 340 -9.25 -13.83 20.33
N THR A 341 -8.45 -14.47 21.19
CA THR A 341 -8.94 -15.42 22.20
C THR A 341 -8.70 -15.01 23.66
N ASP A 342 -7.72 -14.17 23.98
CA ASP A 342 -7.44 -13.79 25.38
C ASP A 342 -8.53 -12.85 25.92
N PRO A 343 -9.34 -13.26 26.91
CA PRO A 343 -10.53 -12.52 27.33
C PRO A 343 -10.23 -11.17 28.01
N LYS A 344 -8.99 -10.93 28.42
CA LYS A 344 -8.57 -9.73 29.15
C LYS A 344 -7.73 -8.79 28.29
N PHE A 345 -6.83 -9.36 27.51
CA PHE A 345 -5.80 -8.64 26.78
C PHE A 345 -6.02 -8.66 25.27
N GLY A 346 -6.85 -9.55 24.73
CA GLY A 346 -7.20 -9.60 23.32
C GLY A 346 -7.78 -8.27 22.80
N LYS A 347 -7.42 -7.92 21.57
CA LYS A 347 -7.81 -6.67 20.90
C LYS A 347 -8.50 -6.88 19.56
N GLY A 348 -8.81 -8.12 19.20
CA GLY A 348 -9.43 -8.48 17.93
C GLY A 348 -10.43 -9.62 18.07
N HIS A 349 -11.21 -9.64 19.15
CA HIS A 349 -12.21 -10.68 19.40
C HIS A 349 -13.26 -10.79 18.29
N GLU A 350 -13.56 -9.69 17.62
CA GLU A 350 -14.44 -9.59 16.47
C GLU A 350 -13.95 -10.40 15.25
N TYR A 351 -12.67 -10.76 15.20
CA TYR A 351 -12.07 -11.58 14.15
C TYR A 351 -12.02 -13.08 14.51
N ALA A 352 -12.52 -13.47 15.68
CA ALA A 352 -12.62 -14.87 16.06
C ALA A 352 -13.71 -15.58 15.22
N ILE A 353 -13.38 -16.76 14.69
CA ILE A 353 -14.32 -17.60 13.94
C ILE A 353 -14.55 -18.87 14.73
N GLU A 354 -15.81 -19.21 15.02
CA GLU A 354 -16.16 -20.40 15.78
C GLU A 354 -15.59 -21.67 15.11
N GLY A 355 -14.86 -22.47 15.90
CA GLY A 355 -14.25 -23.70 15.42
C GLY A 355 -12.91 -23.54 14.70
N LEU A 356 -12.42 -22.32 14.49
CA LEU A 356 -11.12 -22.05 13.86
C LEU A 356 -10.16 -21.32 14.82
N ASN A 357 -8.87 -21.66 14.73
CA ASN A 357 -7.82 -20.91 15.41
C ASN A 357 -7.34 -19.79 14.49
N VAL A 358 -7.75 -18.55 14.77
CA VAL A 358 -7.37 -17.37 13.98
C VAL A 358 -6.21 -16.65 14.65
N SER A 359 -5.02 -16.74 14.03
CA SER A 359 -3.86 -15.94 14.38
C SER A 359 -3.98 -14.58 13.71
N ALA A 360 -4.04 -13.50 14.49
CA ALA A 360 -4.25 -12.15 13.96
C ALA A 360 -3.34 -11.13 14.66
N LYS A 361 -3.16 -9.97 14.03
CA LYS A 361 -2.63 -8.79 14.69
C LYS A 361 -3.35 -7.55 14.17
N THR A 362 -3.85 -6.73 15.10
CA THR A 362 -4.45 -5.44 14.76
C THR A 362 -3.38 -4.36 14.64
N GLY A 363 -3.58 -3.45 13.70
CA GLY A 363 -2.78 -2.25 13.50
C GLY A 363 -3.64 -1.01 13.67
N THR A 364 -3.13 -0.04 14.40
CA THR A 364 -3.56 1.35 14.26
C THR A 364 -2.28 2.11 13.95
N ALA A 365 -2.21 2.63 12.74
CA ALA A 365 -1.12 3.48 12.32
C ALA A 365 -1.64 4.91 12.25
N GLU A 366 -0.87 5.84 12.80
CA GLU A 366 -1.02 7.24 12.45
C GLU A 366 -0.44 7.34 11.04
N PHE A 367 -1.28 7.59 10.03
CA PHE A 367 -0.80 7.74 8.66
C PHE A 367 0.11 8.96 8.56
N PHE A 368 1.42 8.73 8.58
CA PHE A 368 2.44 9.69 8.16
C PHE A 368 2.71 9.49 6.67
N GLU A 369 1.79 9.89 5.80
CA GLU A 369 2.23 10.26 4.45
C GLU A 369 2.82 11.67 4.53
N ASN A 370 3.80 11.95 3.66
CA ASN A 370 4.41 13.26 3.37
C ASN A 370 3.41 14.30 2.81
N GLY A 371 2.19 14.31 3.33
CA GLY A 371 1.03 15.08 2.91
C GLY A 371 -0.24 14.71 3.69
N ALA A 372 -0.35 13.50 4.27
CA ALA A 372 -1.56 13.06 4.99
C ALA A 372 -1.73 13.73 6.34
N SER A 373 -0.70 13.89 7.18
CA SER A 373 -0.89 14.59 8.46
C SER A 373 -1.19 16.08 8.25
N SER A 374 -0.57 16.72 7.25
CA SER A 374 -0.95 18.06 6.81
C SER A 374 -2.35 18.09 6.17
N GLY A 375 -2.76 17.04 5.46
CA GLY A 375 -4.09 16.85 4.86
C GLY A 375 -5.20 16.67 5.90
N PHE A 376 -4.98 15.81 6.90
CA PHE A 376 -5.84 15.60 8.05
C PHE A 376 -5.90 16.82 8.94
N MET A 377 -4.76 17.49 9.18
CA MET A 377 -4.74 18.76 9.88
C MET A 377 -5.51 19.82 9.09
N ALA A 378 -5.31 19.91 7.77
CA ALA A 378 -6.08 20.81 6.92
C ALA A 378 -7.59 20.48 6.92
N ALA A 379 -7.96 19.20 6.97
CA ALA A 379 -9.35 18.77 7.12
C ALA A 379 -9.92 19.13 8.51
N ALA A 380 -9.14 18.94 9.57
CA ALA A 380 -9.51 19.28 10.94
C ALA A 380 -9.70 20.80 11.10
N ILE A 381 -8.79 21.62 10.55
CA ILE A 381 -8.93 23.08 10.52
C ILE A 381 -10.15 23.49 9.70
N ARG A 382 -10.38 22.90 8.51
CA ARG A 382 -11.61 23.17 7.71
C ARG A 382 -12.88 22.85 8.49
N LYS A 383 -12.91 21.74 9.23
CA LYS A 383 -14.04 21.33 10.08
C LYS A 383 -14.25 22.32 11.23
N ALA A 384 -13.18 22.74 11.91
CA ALA A 384 -13.23 23.73 12.98
C ALA A 384 -13.70 25.11 12.47
N ALA A 385 -13.18 25.54 11.32
CA ALA A 385 -13.54 26.80 10.68
C ALA A 385 -15.02 26.81 10.27
N LYS A 386 -15.51 25.73 9.67
CA LYS A 386 -16.94 25.55 9.35
C LYS A 386 -17.82 25.61 10.61
N LYS A 387 -17.40 24.95 11.70
CA LYS A 387 -18.12 24.98 12.98
C LYS A 387 -18.18 26.38 13.61
N ARG A 388 -17.15 27.20 13.39
CA ARG A 388 -17.03 28.58 13.91
C ARG A 388 -17.43 29.66 12.92
N GLU A 389 -17.97 29.28 11.74
CA GLU A 389 -18.31 30.19 10.65
C GLU A 389 -17.15 31.09 10.17
N VAL A 390 -15.91 30.62 10.34
CA VAL A 390 -14.71 31.32 9.87
C VAL A 390 -14.48 30.95 8.40
N LYS A 391 -14.37 31.96 7.52
CA LYS A 391 -14.10 31.76 6.10
C LYS A 391 -12.61 31.58 5.86
N VAL A 392 -12.16 30.33 5.74
CA VAL A 392 -10.77 29.99 5.42
C VAL A 392 -10.71 28.95 4.30
N THR A 393 -9.67 29.02 3.47
CA THR A 393 -9.32 27.94 2.53
C THR A 393 -8.04 27.28 3.04
N VAL A 394 -8.12 26.01 3.44
CA VAL A 394 -6.95 25.26 3.90
C VAL A 394 -6.61 24.16 2.91
N LYS A 395 -5.35 24.14 2.48
CA LYS A 395 -4.82 23.14 1.55
C LYS A 395 -3.51 22.60 2.13
N ALA A 396 -3.33 21.28 2.11
CA ALA A 396 -2.03 20.67 2.37
C ALA A 396 -1.12 20.82 1.14
N ALA A 397 0.19 20.85 1.35
CA ALA A 397 1.23 20.93 0.32
C ALA A 397 2.47 20.18 0.81
N SER A 398 3.26 19.62 -0.12
CA SER A 398 4.63 19.20 0.19
C SER A 398 5.56 20.42 0.23
N GLU A 399 6.71 20.28 0.89
CA GLU A 399 7.74 21.32 0.93
C GLU A 399 8.22 21.71 -0.48
N SER A 400 8.36 20.73 -1.38
CA SER A 400 8.76 20.95 -2.77
C SER A 400 7.83 21.85 -3.58
N GLN A 401 6.60 22.07 -3.10
CA GLN A 401 5.59 22.93 -3.75
C GLN A 401 5.55 24.35 -3.17
N LEU A 402 6.38 24.66 -2.16
CA LEU A 402 6.32 25.94 -1.45
C LEU A 402 6.57 27.12 -2.38
N ASP A 403 7.52 27.03 -3.30
CA ASP A 403 7.84 28.14 -4.20
C ASP A 403 6.70 28.48 -5.17
N GLU A 404 6.04 27.45 -5.71
CA GLU A 404 4.89 27.62 -6.61
C GLU A 404 3.70 28.24 -5.87
N ARG A 405 3.49 27.84 -4.62
CA ARG A 405 2.27 28.15 -3.86
C ARG A 405 2.39 29.35 -2.93
N ALA A 406 3.59 29.86 -2.71
CA ALA A 406 3.83 30.98 -1.80
C ALA A 406 3.05 32.25 -2.16
N ASN A 407 2.68 32.42 -3.44
CA ASN A 407 1.89 33.57 -3.90
C ASN A 407 0.37 33.38 -3.74
N GLU A 408 -0.09 32.20 -3.30
CA GLU A 408 -1.51 31.85 -3.21
C GLU A 408 -2.01 31.71 -1.76
N ILE A 409 -1.17 32.01 -0.77
CA ILE A 409 -1.45 31.75 0.65
C ILE A 409 -1.15 32.98 1.51
N ASP A 410 -1.98 33.21 2.54
CA ASP A 410 -1.73 34.25 3.55
C ASP A 410 -0.94 33.70 4.75
N TYR A 411 -1.14 32.41 5.04
CA TYR A 411 -0.55 31.71 6.19
C TYR A 411 0.08 30.40 5.75
N LEU A 412 1.28 30.11 6.24
CA LEU A 412 1.95 28.83 6.08
C LEU A 412 2.18 28.19 7.45
N LEU A 413 1.43 27.13 7.73
CA LEU A 413 1.67 26.30 8.89
C LEU A 413 2.58 25.14 8.49
N ILE A 414 3.69 24.97 9.19
CA ILE A 414 4.60 23.85 8.99
C ILE A 414 4.44 22.83 10.10
N GLY A 415 4.57 21.55 9.73
CA GLY A 415 4.54 20.46 10.70
C GLY A 415 5.70 20.55 11.69
N PRO A 416 5.56 20.00 12.90
CA PRO A 416 6.59 20.02 13.94
C PRO A 416 7.89 19.35 13.48
N HIS A 417 7.82 18.36 12.59
CA HIS A 417 8.99 17.70 11.99
C HIS A 417 9.83 18.62 11.09
N LEU A 418 9.26 19.72 10.56
CA LEU A 418 9.96 20.73 9.78
C LEU A 418 10.38 21.95 10.61
N SER A 419 10.26 21.91 11.95
CA SER A 419 10.57 23.08 12.80
C SER A 419 12.01 23.58 12.64
N TYR A 420 12.94 22.69 12.33
CA TYR A 420 14.34 23.04 12.09
C TYR A 420 14.53 23.91 10.84
N MET A 421 13.62 23.81 9.87
CA MET A 421 13.63 24.59 8.62
C MET A 421 12.90 25.93 8.75
N LEU A 422 12.35 26.26 9.92
CA LEU A 422 11.51 27.45 10.08
C LEU A 422 12.23 28.73 9.65
N ASN A 423 13.53 28.85 9.94
CA ASN A 423 14.31 30.04 9.57
C ASN A 423 14.49 30.13 8.05
N ASP A 424 14.86 29.03 7.40
CA ASP A 424 15.05 28.97 5.95
C ASP A 424 13.72 29.24 5.23
N ILE A 425 12.62 28.67 5.72
CA ILE A 425 11.27 28.92 5.19
C ILE A 425 10.86 30.38 5.41
N LYS A 426 11.17 30.98 6.56
CA LYS A 426 10.91 32.41 6.80
C LYS A 426 11.69 33.29 5.85
N GLU A 427 12.94 32.96 5.56
CA GLU A 427 13.76 33.68 4.59
C GLU A 427 13.22 33.53 3.17
N GLN A 428 12.78 32.33 2.77
CA GLN A 428 12.13 32.08 1.47
C GLN A 428 10.78 32.80 1.31
N MET A 429 10.05 32.99 2.42
CA MET A 429 8.78 33.71 2.44
C MET A 429 8.96 35.23 2.64
N ASP A 430 10.18 35.70 2.90
CA ASP A 430 10.46 37.12 3.09
C ASP A 430 10.13 37.90 1.81
N GLY A 431 9.43 39.02 1.97
CA GLY A 431 8.88 39.80 0.86
C GLY A 431 7.60 39.27 0.20
N LYS A 432 7.09 38.08 0.57
CA LYS A 432 5.81 37.52 0.05
C LYS A 432 4.58 37.77 0.94
N ASN A 433 4.77 38.46 2.08
CA ASN A 433 3.72 38.77 3.08
C ASN A 433 2.98 37.53 3.63
N VAL A 434 3.63 36.37 3.65
CA VAL A 434 3.10 35.11 4.20
C VAL A 434 3.50 34.97 5.66
N LYS A 435 2.53 34.80 6.57
CA LYS A 435 2.80 34.57 7.99
C LYS A 435 3.06 33.08 8.25
N THR A 436 4.18 32.76 8.91
CA THR A 436 4.63 31.37 9.12
C THR A 436 4.59 30.96 10.58
N ALA A 437 4.14 29.73 10.86
CA ALA A 437 4.21 29.16 12.21
C ALA A 437 4.41 27.65 12.19
N VAL A 438 5.06 27.12 13.23
CA VAL A 438 5.15 25.68 13.48
C VAL A 438 3.91 25.25 14.25
N ILE A 439 3.24 24.19 13.80
CA ILE A 439 2.17 23.57 14.57
C ILE A 439 2.81 22.79 15.73
N PRO A 440 2.49 23.11 17.00
CA PRO A 440 3.03 22.37 18.14
C PRO A 440 2.70 20.88 18.06
N GLN A 441 3.65 20.01 18.46
CA GLN A 441 3.48 18.54 18.41
C GLN A 441 2.20 18.07 19.11
N ALA A 442 1.83 18.68 20.24
CA ALA A 442 0.61 18.33 20.97
C ALA A 442 -0.69 18.65 20.19
N ILE A 443 -0.67 19.65 19.31
CA ILE A 443 -1.79 20.00 18.42
C ILE A 443 -1.75 19.11 17.18
N TYR A 444 -0.56 18.93 16.60
CA TYR A 444 -0.33 18.15 15.39
C TYR A 444 -0.64 16.66 15.59
N GLY A 445 -0.06 16.03 16.62
CA GLY A 445 -0.24 14.62 16.95
C GLY A 445 -1.63 14.25 17.48
N THR A 446 -2.48 15.23 17.81
CA THR A 446 -3.89 14.99 18.16
C THR A 446 -4.87 15.45 17.09
N LEU A 447 -4.37 15.95 15.95
CA LEU A 447 -5.17 16.55 14.88
C LEU A 447 -6.19 17.58 15.39
N ASN A 448 -5.80 18.39 16.38
CA ASN A 448 -6.69 19.33 17.04
C ASN A 448 -6.91 20.58 16.17
N GLY A 449 -7.86 20.47 15.24
CA GLY A 449 -8.21 21.53 14.30
C GLY A 449 -8.70 22.84 14.94
N GLU A 450 -9.31 22.80 16.13
CA GLU A 450 -9.73 24.02 16.83
C GLU A 450 -8.53 24.82 17.31
N LYS A 451 -7.55 24.16 17.95
CA LYS A 451 -6.31 24.82 18.40
C LYS A 451 -5.40 25.23 17.24
N ALA A 452 -5.38 24.46 16.15
CA ALA A 452 -4.65 24.83 14.95
C ALA A 452 -5.28 26.04 14.25
N LEU A 453 -6.62 26.16 14.26
CA LEU A 453 -7.30 27.37 13.80
C LEU A 453 -7.03 28.56 14.71
N ASP A 454 -7.02 28.38 16.04
CA ASP A 454 -6.64 29.44 16.99
C ASP A 454 -5.23 29.95 16.72
N LEU A 455 -4.29 29.05 16.38
CA LEU A 455 -2.94 29.43 15.99
C LEU A 455 -2.95 30.32 14.73
N ILE A 456 -3.72 29.97 13.70
CA ILE A 456 -3.85 30.80 12.48
C ILE A 456 -4.41 32.19 12.84
N LEU A 457 -5.49 32.23 13.61
CA LEU A 457 -6.13 33.50 13.99
C LEU A 457 -5.23 34.36 14.88
N SER A 458 -4.39 33.74 15.72
CA SER A 458 -3.40 34.48 16.53
C SER A 458 -2.27 35.09 15.71
N LEU A 459 -2.04 34.60 14.48
CA LEU A 459 -1.10 35.22 13.56
C LEU A 459 -1.73 36.43 12.87
N GLU A 460 -3.05 36.58 12.84
CA GLU A 460 -3.73 37.71 12.20
C GLU A 460 -3.56 39.02 12.98
N GLU A 461 -3.59 38.93 14.32
CA GLU A 461 -3.27 39.99 15.29
C GLU A 461 -1.78 40.39 15.26
#